data_AF-A0A1H4LXP6-F1
#
_entry.id   AF-A0A1H4LXP6-F1
#
_cell.length_a   1.000
_cell.length_b   1.000
_cell.length_c   1.000
_cell.angle_alpha   90.00
_cell.angle_beta   90.00
_cell.angle_gamma   90.00
#
_symmetry.space_group_name_H-M   'P 1'
#
loop_
_entity.id
_entity.type
_entity.pdbx_description
1 polymer ?
#
loop_
_entity_poly.entity_id
_entity_poly.type
_entity_poly.pdbx_seq_one_letter_code
_entity_poly.pdbx_strand_id
1 'polypeptide(L)' 'MTLQQAAGATWRVHLAGRFSKLEDVESFAKTCGAFESGYAGTLYFAFREAAEARRFAAFSELNNPKTAVIVVNV' A
#
# COMPACT_ATOMS: atom_id res chain seq x y z
N MET A 1 0.93 -16.46 15.19
CA MET A 1 1.30 -15.54 14.09
C MET A 1 1.07 -16.28 12.79
N THR A 2 -0.13 -16.19 12.24
CA THR A 2 -0.48 -16.86 10.99
C THR A 2 0.02 -15.98 9.85
N LEU A 3 1.06 -16.44 9.14
CA LEU A 3 1.40 -15.97 7.81
C LEU A 3 0.23 -16.33 6.89
N GLN A 4 -0.82 -15.51 6.92
CA GLN A 4 -2.00 -15.70 6.10
C GLN A 4 -1.63 -15.31 4.66
N GLN A 5 -1.22 -16.33 3.91
CA GLN A 5 -1.28 -16.47 2.46
C GLN A 5 -1.67 -15.19 1.70
N ALA A 6 -0.65 -14.47 1.23
CA ALA A 6 -0.73 -13.61 0.04
C ALA A 6 -0.87 -14.47 -1.25
N ALA A 7 -1.70 -15.50 -1.24
CA ALA A 7 -2.00 -16.31 -2.40
C ALA A 7 -2.94 -15.50 -3.33
N GLY A 8 -2.35 -14.66 -4.18
CA GLY A 8 -3.07 -13.96 -5.25
C GLY A 8 -2.83 -12.45 -5.37
N ALA A 9 -1.82 -11.87 -4.73
CA ALA A 9 -1.46 -10.47 -4.99
C ALA A 9 -0.52 -10.35 -6.18
N THR A 10 -1.03 -9.77 -7.27
CA THR A 10 -0.29 -9.53 -8.52
C THR A 10 0.39 -8.16 -8.53
N TRP A 11 0.00 -7.27 -7.61
CA TRP A 11 0.53 -5.91 -7.52
C TRP A 11 0.89 -5.55 -6.09
N ARG A 12 1.97 -4.79 -5.90
CA ARG A 12 2.34 -4.22 -4.61
C ARG A 12 2.61 -2.73 -4.74
N VAL A 13 2.22 -1.99 -3.72
CA VAL A 13 2.53 -0.57 -3.55
C VAL A 13 3.42 -0.42 -2.34
N HIS A 14 4.63 0.11 -2.55
CA HIS A 14 5.58 0.40 -1.50
C HIS A 14 5.50 1.89 -1.19
N LEU A 15 5.28 2.23 0.07
CA LEU A 15 5.34 3.60 0.56
C LEU A 15 6.54 3.74 1.48
N ALA A 16 7.52 4.55 1.09
CA ALA A 16 8.71 4.83 1.90
C ALA A 16 8.77 6.33 2.25
N GLY A 17 8.80 6.65 3.54
CA GLY A 17 8.94 8.03 4.01
C GLY A 17 8.25 8.31 5.34
N ARG A 18 8.14 9.61 5.68
CA ARG A 18 7.41 10.06 6.87
C ARG A 18 5.93 10.24 6.53
N PHE A 19 5.09 9.44 7.19
CA PHE A 19 3.63 9.50 7.06
C PHE A 19 3.06 10.42 8.13
N SER A 20 2.47 11.54 7.71
CA SER A 20 1.73 12.42 8.63
C SER A 20 0.28 11.98 8.79
N LYS A 21 -0.24 11.21 7.82
CA LYS A 21 -1.64 10.75 7.74
C LYS A 21 -1.70 9.24 7.51
N LEU A 22 -1.04 8.49 8.39
CA LEU A 22 -0.94 7.03 8.26
C LEU A 22 -2.33 6.36 8.29
N GLU A 23 -3.20 6.79 9.20
CA GLU A 23 -4.54 6.22 9.39
C GLU A 23 -5.42 6.33 8.13
N ASP A 24 -5.37 7.47 7.43
CA ASP A 24 -6.11 7.68 6.17
C ASP A 24 -5.64 6.72 5.08
N VAL A 25 -4.33 6.49 5.00
CA VAL A 25 -3.71 5.59 4.03
C VAL A 25 -4.06 4.14 4.33
N GLU A 26 -3.95 3.70 5.58
CA GLU A 26 -4.32 2.34 5.99
C GLU A 26 -5.82 2.06 5.82
N SER A 27 -6.67 3.05 6.11
CA SER A 27 -8.12 2.95 5.92
C SER A 27 -8.49 2.82 4.44
N PHE A 28 -7.87 3.63 3.57
CA PHE A 28 -8.07 3.54 2.13
C PHE A 28 -7.53 2.22 1.56
N ALA A 29 -6.37 1.76 2.03
CA ALA A 29 -5.80 0.46 1.67
C ALA A 29 -6.78 -0.69 1.96
N LYS A 30 -7.35 -0.72 3.18
CA LYS A 30 -8.35 -1.72 3.59
C LYS A 30 -9.61 -1.65 2.72
N THR A 31 -10.06 -0.45 2.36
CA THR A 31 -11.22 -0.24 1.47
C THR A 31 -10.96 -0.80 0.07
N CYS A 32 -9.73 -0.70 -0.42
CA CYS A 32 -9.30 -1.31 -1.68
C CYS A 32 -8.93 -2.80 -1.56
N GLY A 33 -9.28 -3.46 -0.45
CA GLY A 33 -8.98 -4.88 -0.22
C GLY A 33 -7.50 -5.20 -0.08
N ALA A 34 -6.67 -4.19 0.17
CA ALA A 34 -5.24 -4.38 0.36
C ALA A 34 -4.96 -4.97 1.73
N PHE A 35 -3.94 -5.83 1.80
CA PHE A 35 -3.40 -6.32 3.04
C PHE A 35 -2.02 -5.69 3.30
N GLU A 36 -1.79 -5.37 4.56
CA GLU A 36 -0.58 -4.67 5.02
C GLU A 36 0.51 -5.68 5.37
N SER A 37 1.73 -5.40 4.93
CA SER A 37 2.94 -5.95 5.53
C SER A 37 3.79 -4.78 6.00
N GLY A 38 3.79 -4.50 7.30
CA GLY A 38 4.59 -3.42 7.87
C GLY A 38 6.04 -3.88 8.10
N TYR A 39 7.00 -3.17 7.51
CA TYR A 39 8.41 -3.21 7.93
C TYR A 39 8.79 -1.81 8.41
N ALA A 40 9.64 -1.70 9.43
CA ALA A 40 9.92 -0.42 10.10
C ALA A 40 10.29 0.70 9.10
N GLY A 41 9.40 1.70 8.97
CA GLY A 41 9.60 2.87 8.10
C GLY A 41 9.18 2.71 6.63
N THR A 42 8.69 1.55 6.21
CA THR A 42 8.17 1.31 4.85
C THR A 42 6.90 0.46 4.90
N LEU A 43 5.81 0.99 4.34
CA LEU A 43 4.54 0.27 4.27
C LEU A 43 4.44 -0.45 2.93
N TYR A 44 4.00 -1.70 2.99
CA TYR A 44 3.74 -2.50 1.80
C TYR A 44 2.27 -2.87 1.76
N PHE A 45 1.62 -2.54 0.66
CA PHE A 45 0.22 -2.88 0.40
C PHE A 45 0.15 -3.74 -0.84
N ALA A 46 -0.54 -4.86 -0.75
CA ALA A 46 -0.67 -5.80 -1.85
C ALA A 46 -2.10 -5.78 -2.42
N PHE A 47 -2.21 -5.80 -3.74
CA PHE A 47 -3.46 -5.66 -4.50
C PHE A 47 -3.57 -6.77 -5.55
N ARG A 48 -4.81 -7.12 -5.91
CA ARG A 48 -5.11 -8.04 -7.01
C ARG A 48 -5.14 -7.31 -8.35
N GLU A 49 -5.73 -6.11 -8.38
CA GLU A 49 -5.89 -5.33 -9.61
C GLU A 49 -4.89 -4.19 -9.74
N ALA A 50 -4.40 -3.99 -10.97
CA ALA A 50 -3.52 -2.88 -11.31
C ALA A 50 -4.21 -1.52 -11.07
N ALA A 51 -5.52 -1.45 -11.32
CA ALA A 51 -6.29 -0.22 -11.17
C ALA A 51 -6.44 0.19 -9.70
N GLU A 52 -6.51 -0.76 -8.78
CA GLU A 52 -6.57 -0.50 -7.34
C GLU A 52 -5.21 -0.05 -6.81
N ALA A 53 -4.12 -0.75 -7.19
CA ALA A 53 -2.77 -0.37 -6.83
C ALA A 53 -2.42 1.06 -7.30
N ARG A 54 -2.82 1.43 -8.53
CA ARG A 54 -2.61 2.79 -9.07
C ARG A 54 -3.46 3.85 -8.36
N ARG A 55 -4.73 3.54 -8.06
CA ARG A 55 -5.60 4.45 -7.28
C ARG A 55 -5.04 4.70 -5.89
N PHE A 56 -4.57 3.64 -5.23
CA PHE A 56 -3.92 3.72 -3.93
C PHE A 56 -2.62 4.53 -3.98
N ALA A 57 -1.80 4.35 -5.01
CA ALA A 57 -0.60 5.12 -5.21
C ALA A 57 -0.89 6.62 -5.34
N ALA A 58 -1.81 7.00 -6.23
CA ALA A 58 -2.19 8.40 -6.43
C ALA A 58 -2.77 9.05 -5.16
N PHE A 59 -3.61 8.31 -4.41
CA PHE A 59 -4.15 8.78 -3.13
C PHE A 59 -3.04 9.01 -2.09
N SER A 60 -2.07 8.09 -2.04
CA SER A 60 -0.94 8.15 -1.11
C SER A 60 -0.03 9.34 -1.40
N GLU A 61 0.29 9.60 -2.67
CA GLU A 61 1.08 10.77 -3.10
C GLU A 61 0.39 12.10 -2.74
N LEU A 62 -0.93 12.18 -2.93
CA LEU A 62 -1.70 13.40 -2.64
C LEU A 62 -1.76 13.71 -1.13
N ASN A 63 -1.90 12.67 -0.30
CA ASN A 63 -2.00 12.85 1.15
C ASN A 63 -0.65 12.89 1.86
N ASN A 64 0.39 12.31 1.25
CA ASN A 64 1.74 12.25 1.77
C ASN A 64 2.74 12.64 0.64
N PRO A 65 2.83 13.92 0.28
CA PRO A 65 3.69 14.37 -0.83
C PRO A 65 5.19 14.17 -0.59
N LYS A 66 5.59 13.80 0.63
CA LYS A 66 6.98 13.50 1.02
C LYS A 66 7.30 11.99 1.02
N THR A 67 6.34 11.13 0.71
CA THR A 67 6.58 9.69 0.60
C THR A 67 6.83 9.29 -0.85
N ALA A 68 7.85 8.46 -1.04
CA ALA A 68 8.09 7.80 -2.31
C ALA A 68 7.09 6.64 -2.44
N VAL A 69 6.39 6.59 -3.57
CA VAL A 69 5.39 5.58 -3.90
C VAL A 69 5.86 4.77 -5.09
N ILE A 70 5.95 3.45 -4.94
CA ILE A 70 6.41 2.55 -6.00
C ILE A 70 5.35 1.47 -6.21
N VAL A 71 4.83 1.38 -7.43
CA VAL A 71 3.91 0.31 -7.85
C VAL A 71 4.71 -0.74 -8.60
N VAL A 72 4.70 -1.97 -8.11
CA VAL A 72 5.36 -3.12 -8.75
C VAL A 72 4.34 -4.19 -9.11
N ASN A 73 4.54 -4.82 -10.27
CA ASN A 73 3.89 -6.09 -10.61
C ASN A 73 4.78 -7.21 -10.03
N VAL A 74 4.18 -8.17 -9.33
CA VAL A 74 4.87 -9.28 -8.66
C VAL A 74 4.34 -10.62 -9.13
#